data_AF-A0A956PQQ4-F1
#
_entry.id   AF-A0A956PQQ4-F1
#
_cell.length_a   1.000
_cell.length_b   1.000
_cell.length_c   1.000
_cell.angle_alpha   90.00
_cell.angle_beta   90.00
_cell.angle_gamma   90.00
#
_symmetry.space_group_name_H-M   'P 1'
#
loop_
_entity.id
_entity.type
_entity.pdbx_description
1 polymer ?
#
loop_
_entity_poly.entity_id
_entity_poly.type
_entity_poly.pdbx_seq_one_letter_code
_entity_poly.pdbx_strand_id
1 'polypeptide(L)'
;MWRQTSPAYSLAEVLLALGLLSIALLALVGQSTLLVKSNQKADDRSIALDLSRQVIERASQSAETDNPAGRNADIFNYTSAANPFVRDTERIGFTDYDYELYITDVTNQMSGSILGSGPTGTESTHVRLKLFQAKVYWWNGETQSRTEYGKLEVETSRLIKVTANGP
;
A
#
# COMPACT_ATOMS: atom_id res chain seq x y z
N MET A 1 -50.29 -3.61 56.37
CA MET A 1 -49.90 -4.16 55.05
C MET A 1 -50.01 -3.01 54.05
N TRP A 2 -48.91 -2.29 53.82
CA TRP A 2 -48.92 -1.10 52.95
C TRP A 2 -48.85 -1.56 51.49
N ARG A 3 -49.91 -1.27 50.71
CA ARG A 3 -49.91 -1.50 49.27
C ARG A 3 -49.07 -0.40 48.62
N GLN A 4 -47.85 -0.72 48.21
CA GLN A 4 -47.11 0.10 47.24
C GLN A 4 -47.88 0.05 45.91
N THR A 5 -48.54 1.15 45.55
CA THR A 5 -48.98 1.37 44.18
C THR A 5 -47.74 1.72 43.36
N SER A 6 -47.37 0.88 42.40
CA SER A 6 -46.32 1.18 41.44
C SER A 6 -46.64 2.51 40.74
N PRO A 7 -45.70 3.47 40.67
CA PRO A 7 -45.95 4.70 39.94
C PRO A 7 -46.20 4.38 38.46
N ALA A 8 -47.32 4.86 37.92
CA ALA A 8 -47.64 4.75 36.50
C ALA A 8 -46.83 5.80 35.72
N TYR A 9 -46.12 5.37 34.68
CA TYR A 9 -45.33 6.27 33.83
C TYR A 9 -46.23 7.28 33.13
N SER A 10 -45.78 8.53 33.06
CA SER A 10 -46.46 9.55 32.27
C SER A 10 -46.30 9.28 30.76
N LEU A 11 -47.29 9.70 29.97
CA LEU A 11 -47.22 9.63 28.50
C LEU A 11 -45.93 10.28 27.96
N ALA A 12 -45.51 11.39 28.58
CA ALA A 12 -44.29 12.11 28.21
C ALA A 12 -43.02 11.27 28.44
N GLU A 13 -42.91 10.55 29.57
CA GLU A 13 -41.79 9.66 29.84
C GLU A 13 -41.72 8.50 28.84
N VAL A 14 -42.87 7.92 28.47
CA VAL A 14 -42.92 6.84 27.47
C VAL A 14 -42.48 7.34 26.09
N LEU A 15 -42.94 8.53 25.67
CA LEU A 15 -42.53 9.14 24.40
C LEU A 15 -41.04 9.49 24.38
N LEU A 16 -40.52 10.02 25.49
CA LEU A 16 -39.10 10.34 25.63
C LEU A 16 -38.25 9.06 25.59
N ALA A 17 -38.66 7.99 26.28
CA ALA A 17 -37.99 6.70 26.25
C ALA A 17 -37.98 6.09 24.84
N LEU A 18 -39.10 6.16 24.10
CA LEU A 18 -39.17 5.71 22.70
C LEU A 18 -38.29 6.55 21.77
N GLY A 19 -38.23 7.86 21.98
CA GLY A 19 -37.34 8.75 21.24
C GLY A 19 -35.87 8.41 21.47
N LEU A 20 -35.47 8.24 22.74
CA LEU A 20 -34.11 7.82 23.09
C LEU A 20 -33.76 6.44 22.54
N LEU A 21 -34.68 5.48 22.63
CA LEU A 21 -34.50 4.14 22.06
C LEU A 21 -34.27 4.22 20.54
N SER A 22 -35.06 5.04 19.84
CA SER A 22 -34.94 5.21 18.39
C SER A 22 -33.59 5.82 18.00
N ILE A 23 -33.14 6.85 18.72
CA ILE A 23 -31.83 7.46 18.51
C ILE A 23 -30.71 6.45 18.78
N ALA A 24 -30.81 5.66 19.84
CA ALA A 24 -29.82 4.62 20.17
C ALA A 24 -29.73 3.55 19.08
N LEU A 25 -30.87 3.12 18.52
CA LEU A 25 -30.90 2.16 17.41
C LEU A 25 -30.28 2.73 16.14
N LEU A 26 -30.58 3.99 15.79
CA LEU A 26 -29.97 4.67 14.65
C LEU A 26 -28.46 4.82 14.82
N ALA A 27 -28.00 5.16 16.02
CA ALA A 27 -26.58 5.25 16.34
C ALA A 27 -25.87 3.89 16.19
N LEU A 28 -26.52 2.81 16.63
CA LEU A 28 -25.98 1.44 16.51
C LEU A 28 -25.86 1.00 15.05
N VAL A 29 -26.87 1.27 14.23
CA VAL A 29 -26.80 1.01 12.77
C VAL A 29 -25.71 1.85 12.12
N GLY A 30 -25.62 3.13 12.47
CA GLY A 30 -24.55 4.02 12.00
C GLY A 30 -23.16 3.47 12.33
N GLN A 31 -22.92 3.07 13.58
CA GLN A 31 -21.65 2.46 13.99
C GLN A 31 -21.36 1.15 13.26
N SER A 32 -22.37 0.28 13.07
CA SER A 32 -22.20 -0.97 12.35
C SER A 32 -21.72 -0.75 10.91
N THR A 33 -22.32 0.22 10.20
CA THR A 33 -21.89 0.55 8.83
C THR A 33 -20.46 1.10 8.77
N LEU A 34 -20.06 1.92 9.74
CA LEU A 34 -18.69 2.45 9.82
C LEU A 34 -17.67 1.34 10.10
N LEU A 35 -18.00 0.38 10.96
CA LEU A 35 -17.13 -0.77 11.25
C LEU A 35 -16.91 -1.64 10.00
N VAL A 36 -17.97 -1.94 9.25
CA VAL A 36 -17.85 -2.70 8.00
C VAL A 36 -16.95 -1.98 7.00
N LYS A 37 -17.10 -0.66 6.84
CA LYS A 37 -16.24 0.15 5.96
C LYS A 37 -14.78 0.15 6.41
N SER A 38 -14.55 0.24 7.72
CA SER A 38 -13.19 0.18 8.29
C SER A 38 -12.51 -1.17 8.04
N ASN A 39 -13.25 -2.26 8.20
CA ASN A 39 -12.72 -3.60 7.97
C ASN A 39 -12.38 -3.83 6.49
N GLN A 40 -13.27 -3.45 5.57
CA GLN A 40 -12.99 -3.52 4.14
C GLN A 40 -11.70 -2.77 3.78
N LYS A 41 -11.54 -1.52 4.25
CA LYS A 41 -10.32 -0.75 4.00
C LYS A 41 -9.06 -1.41 4.57
N ALA A 42 -9.16 -2.07 5.73
CA ALA A 42 -8.04 -2.79 6.32
C ALA A 42 -7.65 -4.01 5.48
N ASP A 43 -8.64 -4.78 5.02
CA ASP A 43 -8.44 -5.93 4.13
C ASP A 43 -7.80 -5.51 2.80
N ASP A 44 -8.34 -4.45 2.18
CA ASP A 44 -7.82 -3.89 0.92
C ASP A 44 -6.39 -3.36 1.08
N ARG A 45 -6.06 -2.81 2.25
CA ARG A 45 -4.69 -2.39 2.56
C ARG A 45 -3.73 -3.58 2.65
N SER A 46 -4.16 -4.69 3.23
CA SER A 46 -3.36 -5.92 3.27
C SER A 46 -3.09 -6.43 1.86
N ILE A 47 -4.12 -6.46 1.01
CA ILE A 47 -4.00 -6.86 -0.39
C ILE A 47 -3.02 -5.94 -1.15
N ALA A 48 -3.13 -4.62 -0.99
CA ALA A 48 -2.22 -3.68 -1.63
C ALA A 48 -0.76 -3.82 -1.16
N LEU A 49 -0.54 -4.16 0.12
CA LEU A 49 0.79 -4.47 0.67
C LEU A 49 1.38 -5.76 0.10
N ASP A 50 0.55 -6.78 -0.11
CA ASP A 50 1.01 -8.02 -0.70
C ASP A 50 1.30 -7.85 -2.19
N LEU A 51 0.46 -7.07 -2.91
CA LEU A 51 0.70 -6.69 -4.30
C LEU A 51 1.98 -5.88 -4.46
N SER A 52 2.25 -4.88 -3.60
CA SER A 52 3.46 -4.07 -3.70
C SER A 52 4.72 -4.93 -3.54
N ARG A 53 4.71 -5.88 -2.60
CA ARG A 53 5.81 -6.84 -2.40
C ARG A 53 5.97 -7.76 -3.61
N GLN A 54 4.86 -8.26 -4.15
CA GLN A 54 4.86 -9.13 -5.32
C GLN A 54 5.41 -8.41 -6.57
N VAL A 55 5.09 -7.13 -6.76
CA VAL A 55 5.64 -6.32 -7.86
C VAL A 55 7.16 -6.22 -7.75
N ILE A 56 7.69 -5.92 -6.56
CA ILE A 56 9.15 -5.86 -6.35
C ILE A 56 9.80 -7.22 -6.63
N GLU A 57 9.23 -8.30 -6.09
CA GLU A 57 9.77 -9.66 -6.25
C GLU A 57 9.73 -10.13 -7.70
N ARG A 58 8.61 -9.88 -8.43
CA ARG A 58 8.51 -10.18 -9.86
C ARG A 58 9.56 -9.42 -10.66
N ALA A 59 9.75 -8.14 -10.37
CA ALA A 59 10.73 -7.31 -11.07
C ALA A 59 12.18 -7.73 -10.78
N SER A 60 12.49 -8.15 -9.56
CA SER A 60 13.82 -8.65 -9.23
C SER A 60 14.09 -10.02 -9.86
N GLN A 61 13.13 -10.95 -9.78
CA GLN A 61 13.28 -12.28 -10.37
C GLN A 61 13.33 -12.23 -11.90
N SER A 62 12.51 -11.39 -12.54
CA SER A 62 12.53 -11.24 -13.99
C SER A 62 13.87 -10.71 -14.47
N ALA A 63 14.52 -9.84 -13.69
CA ALA A 63 15.85 -9.32 -14.02
C ALA A 63 16.98 -10.32 -13.81
N GLU A 64 16.88 -11.19 -12.79
CA GLU A 64 17.86 -12.25 -12.54
C GLU A 64 17.80 -13.39 -13.57
N THR A 65 16.61 -13.65 -14.12
CA THR A 65 16.35 -14.78 -15.03
C THR A 65 16.44 -14.42 -16.52
N ASP A 66 16.60 -13.13 -16.85
CA ASP A 66 16.71 -12.63 -18.23
C ASP A 66 18.10 -12.90 -18.82
N ASN A 67 18.28 -14.12 -19.36
CA ASN A 67 19.51 -14.57 -20.01
C ASN A 67 19.21 -15.19 -21.40
N PRO A 68 19.70 -14.63 -22.52
CA PRO A 68 20.62 -13.48 -22.62
C PRO A 68 19.98 -12.16 -22.20
N ALA A 69 20.80 -11.25 -21.65
CA ALA A 69 20.34 -9.98 -21.08
C ALA A 69 19.51 -9.16 -22.09
N GLY A 70 18.22 -9.01 -21.79
CA GLY A 70 17.27 -8.18 -22.52
C GLY A 70 16.92 -6.92 -21.72
N ARG A 71 15.69 -6.43 -21.92
CA ARG A 71 15.19 -5.21 -21.27
C ARG A 71 15.02 -5.36 -19.75
N ASN A 72 14.80 -6.58 -19.25
CA ASN A 72 14.53 -6.79 -17.83
C ASN A 72 15.84 -6.84 -17.04
N ALA A 73 16.91 -7.42 -17.60
CA ALA A 73 18.25 -7.34 -17.02
C ALA A 73 18.75 -5.88 -16.89
N ASP A 74 18.32 -4.99 -17.77
CA ASP A 74 18.71 -3.56 -17.76
C ASP A 74 18.06 -2.74 -16.63
N ILE A 75 17.10 -3.31 -15.90
CA ILE A 75 16.51 -2.71 -14.69
C ILE A 75 17.59 -2.27 -13.69
N PHE A 76 18.70 -3.00 -13.68
CA PHE A 76 19.84 -2.83 -12.80
C PHE A 76 20.83 -1.76 -13.27
N ASN A 77 20.65 -1.19 -14.46
CA ASN A 77 21.39 -0.03 -14.94
C ASN A 77 20.53 1.24 -14.93
N TYR A 78 19.21 1.11 -14.73
CA TYR A 78 18.28 2.22 -14.73
C TYR A 78 18.10 2.85 -13.34
N THR A 79 17.88 4.17 -13.32
CA THR A 79 17.52 4.93 -12.12
C THR A 79 16.38 5.88 -12.46
N SER A 80 15.31 5.79 -11.67
CA SER A 80 13.98 6.31 -11.97
C SER A 80 13.34 6.89 -10.70
N ALA A 81 13.96 7.93 -10.12
CA ALA A 81 13.46 8.55 -8.89
C ALA A 81 12.16 9.35 -9.10
N ALA A 82 11.94 9.90 -10.29
CA ALA A 82 10.81 10.78 -10.59
C ALA A 82 9.78 10.16 -11.56
N ASN A 83 10.20 9.20 -12.38
CA ASN A 83 9.33 8.50 -13.32
C ASN A 83 9.32 7.01 -12.97
N PRO A 84 8.16 6.35 -12.92
CA PRO A 84 8.12 4.93 -12.63
C PRO A 84 8.75 4.13 -13.78
N PHE A 85 9.57 3.14 -13.43
CA PHE A 85 10.13 2.16 -14.38
C PHE A 85 9.02 1.29 -14.99
N VAL A 86 8.07 0.87 -14.15
CA VAL A 86 6.85 0.17 -14.57
C VAL A 86 5.66 0.87 -13.94
N ARG A 87 4.63 1.11 -14.73
CA ARG A 87 3.30 1.50 -14.29
C ARG A 87 2.31 0.56 -14.96
N ASP A 88 1.46 -0.07 -14.16
CA ASP A 88 0.40 -0.95 -14.66
C ASP A 88 -0.75 -1.03 -13.66
N THR A 89 -1.83 -1.70 -14.06
CA THR A 89 -3.01 -1.93 -13.24
C THR A 89 -3.23 -3.42 -13.08
N GLU A 90 -3.39 -3.89 -11.84
CA GLU A 90 -3.70 -5.28 -11.52
C GLU A 90 -5.04 -5.37 -10.81
N ARG A 91 -5.94 -6.19 -11.37
CA ARG A 91 -7.25 -6.44 -10.79
C ARG A 91 -7.20 -7.61 -9.82
N ILE A 92 -7.51 -7.36 -8.56
CA ILE A 92 -7.63 -8.39 -7.53
C ILE A 92 -9.09 -8.44 -7.07
N GLY A 93 -9.78 -9.53 -7.41
CA GLY A 93 -11.21 -9.67 -7.18
C GLY A 93 -12.03 -8.65 -7.97
N PHE A 94 -12.65 -7.70 -7.26
CA PHE A 94 -13.50 -6.66 -7.84
C PHE A 94 -12.86 -5.27 -7.84
N THR A 95 -11.58 -5.20 -7.49
CA THR A 95 -10.87 -3.95 -7.26
C THR A 95 -9.67 -3.87 -8.19
N ASP A 96 -9.57 -2.77 -8.93
CA ASP A 96 -8.43 -2.45 -9.77
C ASP A 96 -7.42 -1.65 -8.94
N TYR A 97 -6.19 -2.16 -8.86
CA TYR A 97 -5.07 -1.51 -8.17
C TYR A 97 -4.07 -1.03 -9.20
N ASP A 98 -3.81 0.27 -9.22
CA ASP A 98 -2.71 0.84 -9.98
C ASP A 98 -1.43 0.70 -9.17
N TYR A 99 -0.35 0.30 -9.83
CA TYR A 99 0.95 0.21 -9.21
C TYR A 99 2.04 0.88 -10.05
N GLU A 100 3.03 1.40 -9.33
CA GLU A 100 4.18 2.09 -9.88
C GLU A 100 5.44 1.56 -9.19
N LEU A 101 6.43 1.18 -9.98
CA LEU A 101 7.73 0.72 -9.49
C LEU A 101 8.80 1.78 -9.80
N TYR A 102 9.44 2.29 -8.75
CA TYR A 102 10.56 3.20 -8.81
C TYR A 102 11.83 2.46 -8.42
N ILE A 103 12.93 2.75 -9.12
CA ILE A 103 14.23 2.14 -8.86
C ILE A 103 15.23 3.26 -8.67
N THR A 104 15.95 3.29 -7.56
CA THR A 104 16.92 4.35 -7.29
C THR A 104 18.26 3.79 -6.86
N ASP A 105 19.32 4.46 -7.30
CA ASP A 105 20.66 4.17 -6.80
C ASP A 105 20.79 4.63 -5.35
N VAL A 106 21.38 3.76 -4.53
CA VAL A 106 21.70 4.14 -3.15
C VAL A 106 23.04 4.86 -3.16
N THR A 107 23.05 6.11 -2.75
CA THR A 107 24.26 6.94 -2.69
C THR A 107 24.79 7.06 -1.27
N ASN A 108 26.11 7.20 -1.14
CA ASN A 108 26.75 7.53 0.11
C ASN A 108 26.56 9.04 0.38
N GLN A 109 25.96 9.41 1.51
CA GLN A 109 25.71 10.80 1.86
C GLN A 109 26.97 11.66 1.99
N MET A 110 28.12 11.06 2.36
CA MET A 110 29.38 11.80 2.52
C MET A 110 30.11 12.03 1.20
N SER A 111 30.06 11.08 0.27
CA SER A 111 30.80 11.16 -1.01
C SER A 111 29.93 11.51 -2.22
N GLY A 112 28.61 11.42 -2.11
CA GLY A 112 27.67 11.54 -3.24
C GLY A 112 27.72 10.38 -4.24
N SER A 113 28.77 9.55 -4.19
CA SER A 113 28.94 8.37 -5.04
C SER A 113 27.94 7.26 -4.75
N ILE A 114 27.61 6.49 -5.78
CA ILE A 114 26.78 5.28 -5.67
C ILE A 114 27.50 4.25 -4.78
N LEU A 115 26.77 3.66 -3.84
CA LEU A 115 27.32 2.60 -2.99
C LEU A 115 27.67 1.38 -3.85
N GLY A 116 28.92 0.94 -3.71
CA GLY A 116 29.42 -0.24 -4.41
C GLY A 116 29.91 0.02 -5.85
N SER A 117 30.01 1.28 -6.28
CA SER A 117 30.61 1.66 -7.56
C SER A 117 32.14 1.86 -7.53
N GLY A 118 32.83 1.23 -6.57
CA GLY A 118 34.30 1.36 -6.44
C GLY A 118 35.06 0.31 -7.26
N PRO A 119 36.30 0.62 -7.71
CA PRO A 119 37.17 -0.39 -8.30
C PRO A 119 37.53 -1.41 -7.22
N THR A 120 36.90 -2.57 -7.25
CA THR A 120 37.34 -3.74 -6.48
C THR A 120 38.42 -4.41 -7.32
N GLY A 121 39.59 -4.66 -6.73
CA GLY A 121 40.81 -5.00 -7.46
C GLY A 121 40.63 -6.15 -8.46
N THR A 122 41.29 -6.02 -9.61
CA THR A 122 41.54 -7.04 -10.66
C THR A 122 40.38 -7.85 -11.24
N GLU A 123 39.16 -7.79 -10.70
CA GLU A 123 37.98 -8.46 -11.24
C GLU A 123 36.87 -7.43 -11.51
N SER A 124 36.36 -7.41 -12.74
CA SER A 124 35.36 -6.47 -13.27
C SER A 124 33.98 -6.51 -12.58
N THR A 125 33.82 -7.21 -11.45
CA THR A 125 32.53 -7.48 -10.81
C THR A 125 32.18 -6.38 -9.82
N HIS A 126 31.23 -5.51 -10.18
CA HIS A 126 30.77 -4.43 -9.32
C HIS A 126 29.50 -4.84 -8.58
N VAL A 127 29.54 -4.85 -7.25
CA VAL A 127 28.36 -5.06 -6.41
C VAL A 127 27.73 -3.71 -6.12
N ARG A 128 26.56 -3.42 -6.70
CA ARG A 128 25.81 -2.18 -6.47
C ARG A 128 24.57 -2.44 -5.60
N LEU A 129 24.15 -1.44 -4.84
CA LEU A 129 22.87 -1.49 -4.11
C LEU A 129 21.86 -0.59 -4.80
N LYS A 130 20.67 -1.14 -5.06
CA LYS A 130 19.53 -0.38 -5.58
C LYS A 130 18.33 -0.48 -4.63
N LEU A 131 17.60 0.62 -4.50
CA LEU A 131 16.35 0.69 -3.77
C LEU A 131 15.20 0.55 -4.76
N PHE A 132 14.42 -0.51 -4.59
CA PHE A 132 13.18 -0.75 -5.32
C PHE A 132 12.04 -0.26 -4.44
N GLN A 133 11.16 0.57 -4.98
CA GLN A 133 10.06 1.17 -4.27
C GLN A 133 8.79 0.97 -5.09
N ALA A 134 7.88 0.15 -4.60
CA ALA A 134 6.59 -0.07 -5.20
C ALA A 134 5.54 0.75 -4.46
N LYS A 135 4.81 1.55 -5.23
CA LYS A 135 3.67 2.33 -4.80
C LYS A 135 2.42 1.71 -5.40
N VAL A 136 1.45 1.38 -4.57
CA VAL A 136 0.17 0.80 -4.96
C VAL A 136 -0.94 1.71 -4.46
N TYR A 137 -1.87 2.05 -5.34
CA TYR A 137 -3.04 2.83 -5.00
C TYR A 137 -4.24 2.33 -5.79
N TRP A 138 -5.43 2.68 -5.34
CA TRP A 138 -6.65 2.43 -6.10
C TRP A 138 -7.34 3.74 -6.44
N TRP A 139 -8.21 3.68 -7.45
CA TRP A 139 -8.98 4.82 -7.93
C TRP A 139 -8.15 5.93 -8.57
N ASN A 140 -8.67 6.49 -9.67
CA ASN A 140 -7.95 7.31 -10.64
C ASN A 140 -7.12 8.46 -9.99
N GLY A 141 -5.82 8.19 -9.88
CA GLY A 141 -4.79 9.18 -9.58
C GLY A 141 -4.68 9.57 -8.11
N GLU A 142 -3.44 9.83 -7.69
CA GLU A 142 -2.99 10.25 -6.37
C GLU A 142 -3.78 11.40 -5.69
N THR A 143 -4.70 12.04 -6.40
CA THR A 143 -5.47 13.22 -6.00
C THR A 143 -6.94 12.96 -5.68
N GLN A 144 -7.53 11.82 -6.09
CA GLN A 144 -8.97 11.60 -5.91
C GLN A 144 -9.28 10.52 -4.87
N SER A 145 -10.09 10.91 -3.89
CA SER A 145 -10.68 9.99 -2.92
C SER A 145 -11.98 9.43 -3.49
N ARG A 146 -12.21 8.11 -3.35
CA ARG A 146 -13.54 7.53 -3.57
C ARG A 146 -14.48 8.12 -2.53
N THR A 147 -15.64 8.61 -2.96
CA THR A 147 -16.69 9.10 -2.04
C THR A 147 -17.00 7.98 -1.06
N GLU A 148 -16.97 8.30 0.25
CA GLU A 148 -17.20 7.39 1.39
C GLU A 148 -16.10 6.39 1.78
N TYR A 149 -15.11 6.09 0.91
CA TYR A 149 -14.09 5.06 1.18
C TYR A 149 -12.68 5.62 1.39
N GLY A 150 -12.44 6.88 1.00
CA GLY A 150 -11.12 7.49 1.15
C GLY A 150 -10.15 7.12 0.02
N LYS A 151 -8.90 7.56 0.17
CA LYS A 151 -7.76 7.09 -0.63
C LYS A 151 -7.13 5.86 0.06
N LEU A 152 -6.73 4.88 -0.74
CA LEU A 152 -5.78 3.84 -0.35
C LEU A 152 -4.50 4.09 -1.12
N GLU A 153 -3.41 4.22 -0.37
CA GLU A 153 -2.07 4.35 -0.91
C GLU A 153 -1.15 3.58 0.02
N VAL A 154 -0.40 2.67 -0.57
CA VAL A 154 0.56 1.82 0.13
C VAL A 154 1.87 1.94 -0.61
N GLU A 155 2.94 2.09 0.15
CA GLU A 155 4.28 2.16 -0.36
C GLU A 155 5.14 1.13 0.34
N THR A 156 5.95 0.41 -0.42
CA THR A 156 6.88 -0.58 0.11
C THR A 156 8.20 -0.43 -0.61
N SER A 157 9.28 -0.50 0.15
CA SER A 157 10.62 -0.39 -0.40
C SER A 157 11.50 -1.54 0.04
N ARG A 158 12.44 -1.94 -0.83
CA ARG A 158 13.39 -3.01 -0.59
C ARG A 158 14.74 -2.67 -1.21
N LEU A 159 15.80 -2.95 -0.47
CA LEU A 159 17.16 -2.88 -1.00
C LEU A 159 17.51 -4.20 -1.68
N ILE A 160 18.01 -4.10 -2.90
CA ILE A 160 18.43 -5.24 -3.72
C ILE A 160 19.91 -5.09 -4.05
N LYS A 161 20.65 -6.17 -3.77
CA LYS A 161 22.05 -6.31 -4.17
C LYS A 161 22.09 -6.72 -5.62
N VAL A 162 22.74 -5.91 -6.43
CA VAL A 162 22.95 -6.14 -7.85
C VAL A 162 24.41 -6.51 -8.05
N THR A 163 24.67 -7.63 -8.70
CA THR A 163 26.03 -7.97 -9.14
C THR A 163 26.08 -7.74 -10.64
N ALA A 164 26.72 -6.65 -11.05
CA ALA A 164 26.97 -6.38 -12.45
C ALA A 164 28.35 -6.97 -12.80
N ASN A 165 28.36 -7.94 -13.70
CA ASN A 165 29.59 -8.35 -14.36
C ASN A 165 29.95 -7.20 -15.30
N GLY A 166 31.09 -6.55 -15.06
CA GLY A 166 31.61 -5.53 -15.97
C GLY A 166 31.93 -6.13 -17.34
N PRO A 167 32.11 -5.29 -18.36
CA PRO A 167 32.79 -5.71 -19.58
C PRO A 167 34.20 -6.24 -19.30
#